data_AF-A0A377F564-F1
#
_entry.id   AF-A0A377F564-F1
#
_cell.length_a   1.000
_cell.length_b   1.000
_cell.length_c   1.000
_cell.angle_alpha   90.00
_cell.angle_beta   90.00
_cell.angle_gamma   90.00
#
_symmetry.space_group_name_H-M   'P 1'
#
loop_
_entity.id
_entity.type
_entity.pdbx_description
1 polymer ?
#
loop_
_entity_poly.entity_id
_entity_poly.type
_entity_poly.pdbx_seq_one_letter_code
_entity_poly.pdbx_strand_id
1 'polypeptide(L)'
;MDKINQGLEGEVAKRISAWAQITPAELRKMSGIPNTAFNRSIRDRFTADQSERIVRVIRVLTHAVKLFEGDKDAAQHWLNENNRALSWQKPADVLASETGALEVMRLITRIEHGVYS
;
A
#
# COMPACT_ATOMS: atom_id res chain seq x y z
N MET A 1 7.84 -15.29 7.43
CA MET A 1 7.46 -14.63 8.70
C MET A 1 8.68 -14.08 9.43
N ASP A 2 9.78 -14.83 9.56
CA ASP A 2 10.92 -14.46 10.42
C ASP A 2 11.72 -13.19 10.02
N LYS A 3 11.73 -12.82 8.73
CA LYS A 3 12.44 -11.63 8.23
C LYS A 3 11.79 -10.29 8.61
N ILE A 4 10.48 -10.27 8.90
CA ILE A 4 9.78 -9.02 9.28
C ILE A 4 10.15 -8.60 10.70
N ASN A 5 10.34 -9.56 11.60
CA ASN A 5 10.78 -9.32 12.98
C ASN A 5 12.19 -8.72 13.05
N GLN A 6 13.02 -8.99 12.04
CA GLN A 6 14.37 -8.43 11.92
C GLN A 6 14.37 -7.06 11.23
N GLY A 7 13.23 -6.60 10.71
CA GLY A 7 13.11 -5.35 9.98
C GLY A 7 13.37 -5.49 8.47
N LEU A 8 12.54 -4.85 7.66
CA LEU A 8 12.61 -4.84 6.20
C LEU A 8 13.77 -3.94 5.74
N GLU A 9 14.58 -4.43 4.80
CA GLU A 9 15.61 -3.60 4.18
C GLU A 9 14.99 -2.48 3.35
N GLY A 10 15.61 -1.29 3.39
CA GLY A 10 15.21 -0.15 2.57
C GLY A 10 15.11 -0.49 1.08
N GLU A 11 15.93 -1.42 0.61
CA GLU A 11 15.92 -1.90 -0.76
C GLU A 11 14.65 -2.65 -1.15
N VAL A 12 14.00 -3.37 -0.23
CA VAL A 12 12.74 -4.05 -0.52
C VAL A 12 11.63 -3.02 -0.76
N ALA A 13 11.59 -1.95 0.03
CA ALA A 13 10.63 -0.86 -0.19
C ALA A 13 10.83 -0.22 -1.56
N LYS A 14 12.08 0.06 -1.97
CA LYS A 14 12.38 0.61 -3.30
C LYS A 14 11.96 -0.32 -4.43
N ARG A 15 12.27 -1.62 -4.31
CA ARG A 15 11.90 -2.63 -5.31
C ARG A 15 10.39 -2.73 -5.50
N ILE A 16 9.63 -2.69 -4.41
CA ILE A 16 8.17 -2.75 -4.51
C ILE A 16 7.58 -1.43 -5.02
N SER A 17 8.11 -0.28 -4.60
CA SER A 17 7.73 1.02 -5.21
C SER A 17 7.92 0.99 -6.73
N ALA A 18 9.09 0.56 -7.19
CA ALA A 18 9.38 0.44 -8.63
C ALA A 18 8.45 -0.57 -9.32
N TRP A 19 8.21 -1.74 -8.71
CA TRP A 19 7.31 -2.74 -9.27
C TRP A 19 5.87 -2.23 -9.38
N ALA A 20 5.37 -1.50 -8.39
CA ALA A 20 4.01 -0.95 -8.35
C ALA A 20 3.87 0.40 -9.08
N GLN A 21 4.94 0.89 -9.75
CA GLN A 21 4.97 2.19 -10.44
C GLN A 21 4.63 3.39 -9.55
N ILE A 22 4.88 3.29 -8.24
CA ILE A 22 4.72 4.39 -7.30
C ILE A 22 6.09 4.94 -6.87
N THR A 23 6.10 6.21 -6.48
CA THR A 23 7.26 6.86 -5.89
C THR A 23 7.48 6.42 -4.44
N PRO A 24 8.71 6.52 -3.91
CA PRO A 24 8.96 6.33 -2.48
C PRO A 24 8.15 7.29 -1.59
N ALA A 25 7.83 8.48 -2.10
CA ALA A 25 7.02 9.47 -1.37
C ALA A 25 5.56 9.03 -1.23
N GLU A 26 5.00 8.38 -2.25
CA GLU A 26 3.66 7.78 -2.19
C GLU A 26 3.65 6.58 -1.25
N LEU A 27 4.63 5.68 -1.35
CA LEU A 27 4.77 4.55 -0.42
C LEU A 27 4.81 5.02 1.04
N ARG A 28 5.59 6.09 1.32
CA ARG A 28 5.65 6.71 2.64
C ARG A 28 4.30 7.25 3.10
N LYS A 29 3.56 7.93 2.21
CA LYS A 29 2.23 8.48 2.53
C LYS A 29 1.26 7.35 2.86
N MET A 30 1.21 6.33 2.02
CA MET A 30 0.38 5.14 2.20
C MET A 30 0.77 4.36 3.46
N SER A 31 2.05 4.29 3.82
CA SER A 31 2.48 3.54 5.01
C SER A 31 2.16 4.26 6.32
N GLY A 32 1.82 5.55 6.29
CA GLY A 32 1.62 6.36 7.50
C GLY A 32 2.89 6.53 8.34
N ILE A 33 4.08 6.33 7.75
CA ILE A 33 5.35 6.49 8.45
C ILE A 33 5.78 7.97 8.38
N PRO A 34 6.16 8.60 9.50
CA PRO A 34 6.65 9.97 9.50
C PRO A 34 7.84 10.17 8.56
N ASN A 35 7.93 11.35 7.93
CA ASN A 35 8.89 11.61 6.86
C ASN A 35 10.35 11.37 7.24
N THR A 36 10.77 11.90 8.38
CA THR A 36 12.14 11.73 8.89
C THR A 36 12.46 10.26 9.17
N ALA A 37 11.51 9.53 9.78
CA ALA A 37 11.66 8.12 10.10
C ALA A 37 11.74 7.26 8.83
N PHE A 38 10.90 7.53 7.83
CA PHE A 38 10.93 6.82 6.55
C PHE A 38 12.23 7.06 5.79
N ASN A 39 12.67 8.33 5.68
CA ASN A 39 13.89 8.68 4.94
C ASN A 39 15.15 8.11 5.58
N ARG A 40 15.18 7.95 6.90
CA ARG A 40 16.25 7.22 7.59
C ARG A 40 16.21 5.74 7.23
N SER A 41 15.03 5.13 7.36
CA SER A 41 14.86 3.66 7.22
C SER A 41 15.04 3.17 5.79
N ILE A 42 14.64 3.95 4.78
CA ILE A 42 14.81 3.58 3.36
C ILE A 42 16.27 3.57 2.90
N ARG A 43 17.17 4.24 3.65
CA ARG A 43 18.63 4.22 3.41
C ARG A 43 19.33 3.08 4.15
N ASP A 44 18.63 2.42 5.06
CA ASP A 44 19.15 1.37 5.93
C ASP A 44 18.08 0.29 6.12
N ARG A 45 17.45 0.22 7.30
CA ARG A 45 16.45 -0.78 7.64
C ARG A 45 15.25 -0.16 8.34
N PHE A 46 14.06 -0.65 8.01
CA PHE A 46 12.83 -0.36 8.73
C PHE A 46 12.75 -1.18 10.02
N THR A 47 12.24 -0.58 11.09
CA THR A 47 11.91 -1.32 12.32
C THR A 47 10.80 -2.35 12.06
N ALA A 48 10.54 -3.25 13.01
CA ALA A 48 9.44 -4.21 12.88
C ALA A 48 8.08 -3.53 12.63
N ASP A 49 7.68 -2.54 13.44
CA ASP A 49 6.44 -1.76 13.24
C ASP A 49 6.38 -1.07 11.87
N GLN A 50 7.49 -0.44 11.45
CA GLN A 50 7.54 0.17 10.13
C GLN A 50 7.42 -0.88 9.01
N SER A 51 8.03 -2.04 9.20
CA SER A 51 8.00 -3.14 8.23
C SER A 51 6.59 -3.70 8.08
N GLU A 52 5.84 -3.86 9.17
CA GLU A 52 4.43 -4.24 9.13
C GLU A 52 3.60 -3.23 8.32
N ARG A 53 3.82 -1.93 8.52
CA ARG A 53 3.16 -0.88 7.73
C ARG A 53 3.50 -0.94 6.25
N ILE A 54 4.75 -1.22 5.90
CA ILE A 54 5.16 -1.40 4.50
C ILE A 54 4.50 -2.65 3.92
N VAL A 55 4.56 -3.79 4.60
CA VAL A 55 3.96 -5.06 4.17
C VAL A 55 2.45 -4.92 3.95
N ARG A 56 1.77 -4.16 4.79
CA ARG A 56 0.36 -3.82 4.62
C ARG A 56 0.07 -3.06 3.33
N VAL A 57 0.88 -2.07 2.99
CA VAL A 57 0.75 -1.35 1.70
C VAL A 57 1.04 -2.30 0.54
N ILE A 58 2.11 -3.12 0.63
CA ILE A 58 2.46 -4.12 -0.39
C ILE A 58 1.29 -5.07 -0.65
N ARG A 59 0.63 -5.55 0.42
CA ARG A 59 -0.54 -6.43 0.32
C ARG A 59 -1.64 -5.77 -0.51
N VAL A 60 -2.01 -4.52 -0.20
CA VAL A 60 -3.07 -3.83 -0.96
C VAL A 60 -2.65 -3.57 -2.40
N LEU A 61 -1.42 -3.10 -2.66
CA LEU A 61 -0.92 -2.90 -4.02
C LEU A 61 -0.99 -4.18 -4.85
N THR A 62 -0.62 -5.31 -4.26
CA THR A 62 -0.65 -6.62 -4.93
C THR A 62 -2.07 -7.02 -5.32
N HIS A 63 -3.04 -6.82 -4.41
CA HIS A 63 -4.44 -7.12 -4.68
C HIS A 63 -5.07 -6.14 -5.67
N ALA A 64 -4.71 -4.85 -5.63
CA ALA A 64 -5.17 -3.87 -6.59
C ALA A 64 -4.66 -4.20 -8.00
N VAL A 65 -3.37 -4.51 -8.16
CA VAL A 65 -2.81 -4.94 -9.46
C VAL A 65 -3.51 -6.21 -9.96
N LYS A 66 -3.81 -7.16 -9.07
CA LYS A 66 -4.56 -8.38 -9.43
C LYS A 66 -6.00 -8.07 -9.87
N LEU A 67 -6.69 -7.14 -9.19
CA LEU A 67 -8.04 -6.71 -9.54
C LEU A 67 -8.13 -6.21 -10.98
N PHE A 68 -7.09 -5.55 -11.46
CA PHE A 68 -6.97 -5.05 -12.83
C PHE A 68 -6.16 -6.00 -13.74
N GLU A 69 -6.18 -7.31 -13.46
CA GLU A 69 -5.57 -8.36 -14.31
C GLU A 69 -4.07 -8.18 -14.60
N GLY A 70 -3.35 -7.49 -13.70
CA GLY A 70 -1.94 -7.17 -13.87
C GLY A 70 -1.66 -5.80 -14.46
N ASP A 71 -2.68 -5.05 -14.86
CA ASP A 71 -2.55 -3.66 -15.31
C ASP A 71 -2.28 -2.74 -14.12
N LYS A 72 -1.00 -2.35 -14.02
CA LYS A 72 -0.49 -1.51 -12.95
C LYS A 72 -0.89 -0.04 -13.10
N ASP A 73 -1.05 0.44 -14.33
CA ASP A 73 -1.46 1.81 -14.59
C ASP A 73 -2.94 1.99 -14.19
N ALA A 74 -3.79 1.01 -14.54
CA ALA A 74 -5.18 0.97 -14.10
C ALA A 74 -5.30 0.84 -12.57
N ALA A 75 -4.49 -0.01 -11.95
CA ALA A 75 -4.46 -0.14 -10.49
C ALA A 75 -4.02 1.16 -9.81
N GLN A 76 -2.98 1.82 -10.33
CA GLN A 76 -2.51 3.11 -9.81
C GLN A 76 -3.57 4.20 -9.97
N HIS A 77 -4.27 4.23 -11.12
CA HIS A 77 -5.36 5.16 -11.35
C HIS A 77 -6.47 4.98 -10.31
N TRP A 78 -6.95 3.74 -10.13
CA TRP A 78 -7.99 3.41 -9.18
C TRP A 78 -7.60 3.73 -7.73
N LEU A 79 -6.36 3.46 -7.33
CA LEU A 79 -5.86 3.80 -5.99
C LEU A 79 -5.85 5.31 -5.72
N ASN A 80 -5.78 6.13 -6.77
CA ASN A 80 -5.71 7.59 -6.70
C ASN A 80 -7.03 8.31 -7.03
N GLU A 81 -8.09 7.56 -7.31
CA GLU A 81 -9.43 8.07 -7.57
C GLU A 81 -10.29 8.05 -6.30
N ASN A 82 -11.16 9.05 -6.14
CA ASN A 82 -12.06 9.10 -5.00
C ASN A 82 -13.08 7.96 -5.10
N ASN A 83 -13.22 7.17 -4.04
CA ASN A 83 -14.14 6.04 -4.05
C ASN A 83 -15.32 6.29 -3.10
N ARG A 84 -16.55 6.22 -3.61
CA ARG A 84 -17.78 6.43 -2.82
C ARG A 84 -17.88 5.46 -1.64
N ALA A 85 -17.47 4.20 -1.82
CA ALA A 85 -17.50 3.19 -0.77
C ALA A 85 -16.49 3.46 0.35
N LEU A 86 -15.53 4.36 0.13
CA LEU A 86 -14.54 4.83 1.10
C LEU A 86 -14.81 6.29 1.52
N SER A 87 -16.09 6.68 1.62
CA SER A 87 -16.49 8.04 1.99
C SER A 87 -15.88 9.13 1.11
N TRP A 88 -15.78 8.86 -0.20
CA TRP A 88 -15.15 9.73 -1.20
C TRP A 88 -13.66 10.00 -0.99
N GLN A 89 -12.99 9.20 -0.18
CA GLN A 89 -11.54 9.22 -0.05
C GLN A 89 -10.89 8.34 -1.11
N LYS A 90 -9.64 8.66 -1.43
CA LYS A 90 -8.80 7.83 -2.30
C LYS A 90 -8.37 6.57 -1.54
N PRO A 91 -8.41 5.37 -2.14
CA PRO A 91 -7.87 4.17 -1.51
C PRO A 91 -6.45 4.40 -0.96
N ALA A 92 -5.56 5.03 -1.72
CA ALA A 92 -4.18 5.34 -1.32
C ALA A 92 -4.06 6.17 -0.03
N ASP A 93 -5.01 7.08 0.23
CA ASP A 93 -4.99 7.94 1.42
C ASP A 93 -5.49 7.19 2.65
N VAL A 94 -6.48 6.31 2.46
CA VAL A 94 -7.06 5.47 3.52
C VAL A 94 -6.06 4.41 3.99
N LEU A 95 -5.10 4.03 3.13
CA LEU A 95 -4.03 3.09 3.47
C LEU A 95 -3.13 3.55 4.62
N ALA A 96 -3.17 4.78 5.13
CA ALA A 96 -2.30 5.18 6.24
C ALA A 96 -2.55 4.40 7.56
N SER A 97 -3.69 3.70 7.72
CA SER A 97 -4.06 2.96 8.94
C SER A 97 -4.49 1.51 8.69
N GLU A 98 -4.29 0.60 9.65
CA GLU A 98 -4.68 -0.82 9.52
C GLU A 98 -6.15 -0.98 9.13
N THR A 99 -7.05 -0.31 9.85
CA THR A 99 -8.49 -0.30 9.56
C THR A 99 -8.76 0.15 8.13
N GLY A 100 -8.11 1.23 7.68
CA GLY A 100 -8.28 1.72 6.32
C GLY A 100 -7.80 0.71 5.26
N ALA A 101 -6.68 0.02 5.50
CA ALA A 101 -6.24 -1.05 4.60
C ALA A 101 -7.21 -2.23 4.54
N LEU A 102 -7.83 -2.59 5.67
CA LEU A 102 -8.87 -3.62 5.69
C LEU A 102 -10.09 -3.21 4.88
N GLU A 103 -10.52 -1.95 4.96
CA GLU A 103 -11.64 -1.43 4.17
C GLU A 103 -11.33 -1.46 2.65
N VAL A 104 -10.12 -1.07 2.25
CA VAL A 104 -9.71 -1.16 0.84
C VAL A 104 -9.67 -2.62 0.37
N MET A 105 -9.14 -3.54 1.19
CA MET A 105 -9.15 -4.97 0.86
C MET A 105 -10.57 -5.52 0.71
N ARG A 106 -11.50 -5.16 1.61
CA ARG A 106 -12.92 -5.55 1.52
C ARG A 106 -13.56 -5.00 0.25
N LEU A 107 -13.23 -3.77 -0.13
CA LEU A 107 -13.70 -3.18 -1.37
C LEU A 107 -13.17 -3.96 -2.58
N ILE A 108 -11.88 -4.30 -2.63
CA ILE A 108 -11.31 -5.11 -3.72
C ILE A 108 -12.08 -6.43 -3.86
N THR A 109 -12.26 -7.17 -2.76
CA THR A 109 -13.01 -8.44 -2.77
C THR A 109 -14.45 -8.25 -3.26
N ARG A 110 -15.14 -7.17 -2.87
CA ARG A 110 -16.50 -6.90 -3.39
C ARG A 110 -16.50 -6.67 -4.89
N ILE A 111 -15.53 -5.91 -5.43
CA ILE A 111 -15.42 -5.67 -6.87
C ILE A 111 -15.11 -6.97 -7.61
N GLU A 112 -14.20 -7.82 -7.10
CA GLU A 112 -13.90 -9.14 -7.67
C GLU A 112 -15.14 -10.05 -7.77
N HIS A 113 -16.08 -9.92 -6.83
CA HIS A 113 -17.35 -10.66 -6.83
C HIS A 113 -18.50 -9.95 -7.57
N GLY A 114 -18.24 -8.83 -8.24
CA GLY A 114 -19.26 -8.07 -8.99
C GLY A 114 -20.27 -7.33 -8.09
N VAL A 115 -19.96 -7.14 -6.81
CA VAL A 115 -20.80 -6.38 -5.87
C VAL A 115 -20.41 -4.92 -5.91
N TYR A 116 -21.16 -4.11 -6.66
CA TYR A 116 -21.00 -2.66 -6.70
C TYR A 116 -21.80 -1.98 -5.56
N SER A 117 -21.22 -0.97 -4.92
CA SER A 117 -21.86 -0.14 -3.87
C SER A 117 -21.69 1.34 -4.15
#